data_AF-A0A1H3MSJ1-F1
#
_entry.id   AF-A0A1H3MSJ1-F1
#
_cell.length_a   1.000
_cell.length_b   1.000
_cell.length_c   1.000
_cell.angle_alpha   90.00
_cell.angle_beta   90.00
_cell.angle_gamma   90.00
#
_symmetry.space_group_name_H-M   'P 1'
#
loop_
_entity.id
_entity.type
_entity.pdbx_description
1 polymer ?
#
loop_
_entity_poly.entity_id
_entity_poly.type
_entity_poly.pdbx_seq_one_letter_code
_entity_poly.pdbx_strand_id
1 'polypeptide(L)'
;HSENGLLAFGPPPAKGEEDPELINAGKEFVTLLQGGCYFHHGDSFAMMRGGHLDIAVLGAFQVAENGDLANWHTGAPDAIPAVGGAMDLAVGAKKVFITTDHVTKKGEPKIVAELAYPATGLKCVDRIYTDLCVIDVTAEGMQVIEKVDGLSFEELQAMTGAKLIDATSLDK
;
A
#
# COMPACT_ATOMS: atom_id res chain seq x y z
N HIS A 1 12.57 -5.67 2.91
CA HIS A 1 13.23 -5.41 1.62
C HIS A 1 13.21 -3.91 1.38
N SER A 2 14.28 -3.33 0.83
CA SER A 2 14.34 -1.94 0.39
C SER A 2 14.79 -1.91 -1.07
N GLU A 3 14.10 -1.15 -1.92
CA GLU A 3 14.30 -1.12 -3.38
C GLU A 3 15.69 -0.62 -3.83
N ASN A 4 16.40 0.07 -2.94
CA ASN A 4 17.76 0.53 -3.16
C ASN A 4 18.84 -0.54 -2.92
N GLY A 5 18.47 -1.81 -2.68
CA GLY A 5 19.42 -2.93 -2.64
C GLY A 5 19.71 -3.50 -1.25
N LEU A 6 18.69 -3.60 -0.39
CA LEU A 6 18.86 -4.02 1.01
C LEU A 6 17.77 -5.00 1.46
N LEU A 7 18.16 -6.08 2.17
CA LEU A 7 17.23 -7.01 2.81
C LEU A 7 17.53 -7.13 4.30
N ALA A 8 16.46 -7.24 5.10
CA ALA A 8 16.49 -7.32 6.56
C ALA A 8 17.24 -6.14 7.22
N PHE A 9 16.80 -4.91 6.94
CA PHE A 9 17.22 -3.73 7.69
C PHE A 9 16.42 -3.59 9.00
N GLY A 10 17.06 -2.96 9.98
CA GLY A 10 16.52 -2.74 11.33
C GLY A 10 16.08 -1.29 11.56
N PRO A 11 15.83 -0.91 12.82
CA PRO A 11 15.45 0.46 13.18
C PRO A 11 16.59 1.46 12.87
N PRO A 12 16.30 2.77 12.91
CA PRO A 12 17.31 3.81 12.80
C PRO A 12 18.46 3.61 13.82
N PRO A 13 19.70 3.96 13.45
CA PRO A 13 20.83 3.86 14.36
C PRO A 13 20.71 4.86 15.51
N ALA A 14 21.52 4.67 16.56
CA ALA A 14 21.66 5.65 17.61
C ALA A 14 22.30 6.95 17.06
N LYS A 15 22.01 8.07 17.72
CA LYS A 15 22.57 9.37 17.33
C LYS A 15 24.11 9.33 17.37
N GLY A 16 24.75 9.67 16.26
CA GLY A 16 26.21 9.62 16.08
C GLY A 16 26.74 8.31 15.50
N GLU A 17 25.87 7.32 15.27
CA GLU A 17 26.18 6.04 14.61
C GLU A 17 25.58 5.94 13.21
N GLU A 18 25.14 7.06 12.64
CA GLU A 18 24.59 7.10 11.29
C GLU A 18 25.65 6.78 10.23
N ASP A 19 25.32 5.87 9.31
CA ASP A 19 26.13 5.56 8.14
C ASP A 19 25.45 6.15 6.88
N PRO A 20 26.07 7.13 6.18
CA PRO A 20 25.50 7.74 4.99
C PRO A 20 25.25 6.77 3.83
N GLU A 21 25.93 5.62 3.82
CA GLU A 21 25.75 4.59 2.79
C GLU A 21 24.66 3.58 3.15
N LEU A 22 24.11 3.61 4.38
CA LEU A 22 23.08 2.68 4.86
C LEU A 22 21.74 3.38 5.09
N ILE A 23 20.99 3.53 3.99
CA ILE A 23 19.65 4.15 4.00
C ILE A 23 18.58 3.21 3.45
N ASN A 24 17.33 3.44 3.83
CA ASN A 24 16.17 2.80 3.21
C ASN A 24 15.68 3.57 1.95
N ALA A 25 14.63 3.06 1.31
CA ALA A 25 13.99 3.69 0.15
C ALA A 25 13.41 5.09 0.46
N GLY A 26 13.10 5.37 1.73
CA GLY A 26 12.66 6.67 2.25
C GLY A 26 13.80 7.67 2.51
N LYS A 27 15.06 7.29 2.24
CA LYS A 27 16.27 8.09 2.48
C LYS A 27 16.53 8.36 3.96
N GLU A 28 16.04 7.47 4.82
CA GLU A 28 16.28 7.48 6.25
C GLU A 28 17.42 6.51 6.60
N PHE A 29 18.25 6.86 7.58
CA PHE A 29 19.29 5.97 8.09
C PHE A 29 18.66 4.75 8.76
N VAL A 30 19.24 3.58 8.49
CA VAL A 30 18.81 2.31 9.07
C VAL A 30 20.01 1.52 9.58
N THR A 31 19.73 0.48 10.36
CA THR A 31 20.72 -0.53 10.75
C THR A 31 20.55 -1.79 9.90
N LEU A 32 21.54 -2.69 9.91
CA LEU A 32 21.43 -4.01 9.29
C LEU A 32 21.19 -5.07 10.37
N LEU A 33 20.13 -5.88 10.21
CA LEU A 33 19.90 -7.01 11.11
C LEU A 33 20.86 -8.16 10.80
N GLN A 34 21.05 -9.05 11.78
CA GLN A 34 21.82 -10.27 11.56
C GLN A 34 21.22 -11.09 10.42
N GLY A 35 22.05 -11.45 9.43
CA GLY A 35 21.62 -12.17 8.23
C GLY A 35 21.09 -11.26 7.10
N GLY A 36 21.08 -9.93 7.28
CA GLY A 36 20.79 -8.98 6.22
C GLY A 36 21.86 -8.98 5.13
N CYS A 37 21.46 -8.53 3.94
CA CYS A 37 22.35 -8.52 2.77
C CYS A 37 22.15 -7.29 1.90
N TYR A 38 23.20 -6.98 1.16
CA TYR A 38 23.24 -5.97 0.11
C TYR A 38 23.21 -6.63 -1.25
N PHE A 39 22.59 -5.96 -2.22
CA PHE A 39 22.55 -6.41 -3.60
C PHE A 39 22.43 -5.22 -4.54
N HIS A 40 22.78 -5.44 -5.81
CA HIS A 40 22.66 -4.40 -6.81
C HIS A 40 21.17 -4.05 -7.03
N HIS A 41 20.87 -2.78 -7.37
CA HIS A 41 19.48 -2.36 -7.58
C HIS A 41 18.76 -3.23 -8.63
N GLY A 42 19.47 -3.68 -9.67
CA GLY A 42 18.92 -4.60 -10.67
C GLY A 42 18.41 -5.91 -10.07
N ASP A 43 19.13 -6.48 -9.09
CA ASP A 43 18.72 -7.70 -8.37
C ASP A 43 17.53 -7.43 -7.43
N SER A 44 17.49 -6.23 -6.81
CA SER A 44 16.35 -5.80 -6.00
C SER A 44 15.05 -5.80 -6.81
N PHE A 45 15.09 -5.18 -7.99
CA PHE A 45 13.94 -5.15 -8.88
C PHE A 45 13.63 -6.52 -9.51
N ALA A 46 14.63 -7.39 -9.71
CA ALA A 46 14.39 -8.78 -10.10
C ALA A 46 13.66 -9.56 -8.99
N MET A 47 14.01 -9.32 -7.72
CA MET A 47 13.32 -9.91 -6.56
C MET A 47 11.85 -9.45 -6.50
N MET A 48 11.61 -8.15 -6.70
CA MET A 48 10.26 -7.58 -6.74
C MET A 48 9.44 -8.16 -7.90
N ARG A 49 9.87 -7.96 -9.15
CA ARG A 49 9.15 -8.41 -10.35
C ARG A 49 9.05 -9.92 -10.47
N GLY A 50 9.97 -10.67 -9.86
CA GLY A 50 10.02 -12.13 -9.90
C GLY A 50 9.03 -12.82 -8.96
N GLY A 51 8.21 -12.10 -8.18
CA GLY A 51 7.27 -12.76 -7.27
C GLY A 51 7.91 -13.27 -5.98
N HIS A 52 9.11 -12.79 -5.62
CA HIS A 52 9.85 -13.29 -4.46
C HIS A 52 9.47 -12.58 -3.16
N LEU A 53 8.75 -11.46 -3.24
CA LEU A 53 8.20 -10.77 -2.06
C LEU A 53 6.80 -11.30 -1.77
N ASP A 54 6.58 -11.77 -0.54
CA ASP A 54 5.28 -12.30 -0.14
C ASP A 54 4.22 -11.20 -0.03
N ILE A 55 4.58 -10.05 0.56
CA ILE A 55 3.66 -8.94 0.83
C ILE A 55 4.35 -7.62 0.54
N ALA A 56 3.67 -6.72 -0.18
CA ALA A 56 3.98 -5.31 -0.27
C ALA A 56 2.89 -4.50 0.44
N VAL A 57 3.29 -3.60 1.36
CA VAL A 57 2.37 -2.68 2.04
C VAL A 57 2.61 -1.28 1.51
N LEU A 58 1.59 -0.66 0.92
CA LEU A 58 1.69 0.62 0.23
C LEU A 58 0.64 1.61 0.72
N GLY A 59 0.94 2.91 0.61
CA GLY A 59 -0.08 3.95 0.70
C GLY A 59 -0.90 4.06 -0.59
N ALA A 60 -2.05 4.71 -0.51
CA ALA A 60 -2.90 5.01 -1.67
C ALA A 60 -3.44 6.44 -1.64
N PHE A 61 -3.59 7.05 -2.81
CA PHE A 61 -4.49 8.20 -3.01
C PHE A 61 -5.90 7.71 -3.31
N GLN A 62 -6.03 6.72 -4.18
CA GLN A 62 -7.29 6.03 -4.49
C GLN A 62 -7.07 4.53 -4.65
N VAL A 63 -8.09 3.75 -4.30
CA VAL A 63 -8.22 2.33 -4.67
C VAL A 63 -9.59 2.14 -5.32
N ALA A 64 -9.64 1.58 -6.51
CA ALA A 64 -10.88 1.33 -7.22
C ALA A 64 -11.53 0.01 -6.80
N GLU A 65 -12.84 -0.13 -7.02
CA GLU A 65 -13.66 -1.31 -6.67
C GLU A 65 -13.09 -2.62 -7.23
N ASN A 66 -12.45 -2.54 -8.40
CA ASN A 66 -11.81 -3.67 -9.09
C ASN A 66 -10.37 -3.99 -8.59
N GLY A 67 -9.86 -3.26 -7.60
CA GLY A 67 -8.51 -3.42 -7.07
C GLY A 67 -7.42 -2.63 -7.79
N ASP A 68 -7.77 -1.68 -8.67
CA ASP A 68 -6.78 -0.77 -9.25
C ASP A 68 -6.26 0.22 -8.18
N LEU A 69 -4.96 0.51 -8.21
CA LEU A 69 -4.26 1.39 -7.27
C LEU A 69 -3.83 2.68 -7.95
N ALA A 70 -4.03 3.83 -7.30
CA ALA A 70 -3.36 5.09 -7.64
C ALA A 70 -2.65 5.68 -6.41
N ASN A 71 -1.33 5.85 -6.49
CA ASN A 71 -0.54 6.36 -5.36
C ASN A 71 0.73 7.17 -5.72
N TRP A 72 0.97 7.47 -7.01
CA TRP A 72 2.20 8.17 -7.43
C TRP A 72 1.96 9.61 -7.91
N HIS A 73 0.72 9.95 -8.30
CA HIS A 73 0.36 11.28 -8.82
C HIS A 73 -1.14 11.53 -8.72
N THR A 74 -1.55 12.80 -8.58
CA THR A 74 -2.97 13.21 -8.50
C THR A 74 -3.53 13.73 -9.83
N GLY A 75 -2.69 13.82 -10.86
CA GLY A 75 -3.04 14.38 -12.17
C GLY A 75 -2.88 15.90 -12.29
N ALA A 76 -2.58 16.60 -11.19
CA ALA A 76 -2.38 18.04 -11.20
C ALA A 76 -1.07 18.42 -11.94
N PRO A 77 -1.05 19.50 -12.76
CA PRO A 77 0.14 19.91 -13.52
C PRO A 77 1.37 20.20 -12.66
N ASP A 78 1.14 20.68 -11.43
CA ASP A 78 2.19 21.08 -10.49
C ASP A 78 2.53 19.98 -9.47
N ALA A 79 1.87 18.82 -9.55
CA ALA A 79 2.20 17.70 -8.68
C ALA A 79 3.53 17.07 -9.13
N ILE A 80 4.47 16.95 -8.21
CA ILE A 80 5.76 16.30 -8.49
C ILE A 80 5.51 14.78 -8.52
N PRO A 81 5.79 14.09 -9.65
CA PRO A 81 5.67 12.64 -9.72
C PRO A 81 6.58 11.94 -8.72
N ALA A 82 6.02 11.00 -7.96
CA ALA A 82 6.77 10.10 -7.09
C ALA A 82 6.76 8.68 -7.65
N VAL A 83 7.24 8.50 -8.89
CA VAL A 83 7.39 7.17 -9.51
C VAL A 83 8.67 6.52 -8.97
N GLY A 84 8.60 6.02 -7.74
CA GLY A 84 9.60 5.11 -7.15
C GLY A 84 9.34 3.65 -7.56
N GLY A 85 9.73 2.68 -6.75
CA GLY A 85 9.48 1.24 -6.98
C GLY A 85 8.03 0.78 -6.85
N ALA A 86 7.06 1.69 -6.73
CA ALA A 86 5.66 1.37 -6.42
C ALA A 86 4.98 0.49 -7.48
N MET A 87 5.25 0.73 -8.78
CA MET A 87 4.67 -0.07 -9.86
C MET A 87 5.22 -1.50 -9.85
N ASP A 88 6.53 -1.68 -9.65
CA ASP A 88 7.17 -3.00 -9.54
C ASP A 88 6.69 -3.76 -8.29
N LEU A 89 6.46 -3.09 -7.16
CA LEU A 89 5.88 -3.72 -5.97
C LEU A 89 4.44 -4.14 -6.21
N ALA A 90 3.63 -3.25 -6.79
CA ALA A 90 2.21 -3.49 -7.03
C ALA A 90 1.98 -4.68 -7.98
N VAL A 91 2.84 -4.86 -8.98
CA VAL A 91 2.72 -5.97 -9.93
C VAL A 91 3.48 -7.22 -9.47
N GLY A 92 4.58 -7.04 -8.74
CA GLY A 92 5.53 -8.12 -8.46
C GLY A 92 5.32 -8.84 -7.13
N ALA A 93 4.72 -8.21 -6.11
CA ALA A 93 4.48 -8.90 -4.84
C ALA A 93 3.36 -9.95 -4.97
N LYS A 94 3.45 -11.05 -4.20
CA LYS A 94 2.38 -12.07 -4.18
C LYS A 94 1.08 -11.55 -3.60
N LYS A 95 1.18 -10.59 -2.67
CA LYS A 95 0.06 -9.87 -2.06
C LYS A 95 0.37 -8.38 -1.94
N VAL A 96 -0.58 -7.53 -2.28
CA VAL A 96 -0.49 -6.07 -2.12
C VAL A 96 -1.55 -5.60 -1.14
N PHE A 97 -1.08 -5.06 -0.02
CA PHE A 97 -1.90 -4.49 1.02
C PHE A 97 -1.80 -2.96 0.99
N ILE A 98 -2.93 -2.30 1.14
CA ILE A 98 -3.02 -0.86 1.21
C ILE A 98 -3.27 -0.42 2.64
N THR A 99 -2.53 0.59 3.10
CA THR A 99 -2.79 1.28 4.36
C THR A 99 -3.10 2.74 4.06
N THR A 100 -4.29 3.21 4.42
CA THR A 100 -4.74 4.56 4.11
C THR A 100 -5.84 5.02 5.04
N ASP A 101 -5.96 6.32 5.30
CA ASP A 101 -7.23 6.87 5.80
C ASP A 101 -8.35 6.55 4.80
N HIS A 102 -9.57 6.34 5.32
CA HIS A 102 -10.74 5.95 4.52
C HIS A 102 -11.23 7.09 3.60
N VAL A 103 -11.15 8.31 4.11
CA VAL A 103 -11.52 9.55 3.42
C VAL A 103 -10.34 10.54 3.41
N THR A 104 -10.38 11.51 2.51
CA THR A 104 -9.45 12.64 2.53
C THR A 104 -9.76 13.57 3.72
N LYS A 105 -8.86 14.52 3.99
CA LYS A 105 -9.11 15.59 4.98
C LYS A 105 -10.35 16.43 4.69
N LYS A 106 -10.87 16.38 3.46
CA LYS A 106 -12.10 17.08 3.04
C LYS A 106 -13.34 16.17 3.10
N GLY A 107 -13.19 14.91 3.51
CA GLY A 107 -14.27 13.93 3.57
C GLY A 107 -14.55 13.21 2.24
N GLU A 108 -13.69 13.36 1.24
CA GLU A 108 -13.87 12.68 -0.05
C GLU A 108 -13.45 11.20 0.07
N PRO A 109 -14.22 10.23 -0.46
CA PRO A 109 -13.85 8.82 -0.40
C PRO A 109 -12.53 8.52 -1.12
N LYS A 110 -11.68 7.70 -0.52
CA LYS A 110 -10.46 7.18 -1.17
C LYS A 110 -10.65 5.81 -1.79
N ILE A 111 -11.66 5.07 -1.34
CA ILE A 111 -12.12 3.82 -1.97
C ILE A 111 -13.27 4.20 -2.91
N VAL A 112 -13.08 3.99 -4.20
CA VAL A 112 -13.92 4.58 -5.27
C VAL A 112 -14.36 3.53 -6.28
N ALA A 113 -15.45 3.77 -7.02
CA ALA A 113 -15.88 2.86 -8.08
C ALA A 113 -14.82 2.70 -9.19
N GLU A 114 -14.21 3.80 -9.61
CA GLU A 114 -13.15 3.87 -10.63
C GLU A 114 -12.10 4.92 -10.26
N LEU A 115 -10.86 4.72 -10.70
CA LEU A 115 -9.78 5.67 -10.45
C LEU A 115 -10.02 6.96 -11.25
N ALA A 116 -9.94 8.10 -10.57
CA ALA A 116 -9.82 9.41 -11.22
C ALA A 116 -8.35 9.82 -11.41
N TYR A 117 -7.46 9.27 -10.60
CA TYR A 117 -6.02 9.52 -10.66
C TYR A 117 -5.29 8.50 -11.53
N PRO A 118 -4.11 8.86 -12.10
CA PRO A 118 -3.30 7.92 -12.88
C PRO A 118 -2.99 6.64 -12.10
N ALA A 119 -3.25 5.49 -12.74
CA ALA A 119 -3.00 4.20 -12.13
C ALA A 119 -1.51 3.96 -11.85
N THR A 120 -1.22 3.35 -10.71
CA THR A 120 0.04 2.70 -10.35
C THR A 120 0.05 1.25 -10.82
N GLY A 121 -1.04 0.53 -10.59
CA GLY A 121 -1.20 -0.87 -10.95
C GLY A 121 -2.68 -1.21 -11.09
N LEU A 122 -3.00 -2.14 -11.99
CA LEU A 122 -4.36 -2.56 -12.24
C LEU A 122 -4.64 -3.89 -11.53
N LYS A 123 -5.80 -4.00 -10.88
CA LYS A 123 -6.29 -5.21 -10.19
C LYS A 123 -5.23 -5.86 -9.32
N CYS A 124 -4.45 -5.06 -8.62
CA CYS A 124 -3.28 -5.51 -7.88
C CYS A 124 -3.52 -5.54 -6.37
N VAL A 125 -4.48 -4.77 -5.86
CA VAL A 125 -4.75 -4.69 -4.43
C VAL A 125 -5.50 -5.93 -3.96
N ASP A 126 -5.00 -6.59 -2.91
CA ASP A 126 -5.66 -7.72 -2.26
C ASP A 126 -6.44 -7.31 -1.03
N ARG A 127 -5.94 -6.34 -0.25
CA ARG A 127 -6.55 -5.91 1.01
C ARG A 127 -6.30 -4.44 1.29
N ILE A 128 -7.28 -3.78 1.89
CA ILE A 128 -7.23 -2.38 2.29
C ILE A 128 -7.45 -2.30 3.79
N TYR A 129 -6.54 -1.66 4.49
CA TYR A 129 -6.63 -1.30 5.90
C TYR A 129 -6.87 0.21 5.98
N THR A 130 -7.98 0.59 6.62
CA THR A 130 -8.26 1.98 6.95
C THR A 130 -8.40 2.21 8.43
N ASP A 131 -8.52 3.48 8.82
CA ASP A 131 -8.88 3.90 10.16
C ASP A 131 -10.28 3.45 10.60
N LEU A 132 -11.11 2.98 9.67
CA LEU A 132 -12.51 2.61 9.91
C LEU A 132 -12.80 1.12 9.71
N CYS A 133 -12.07 0.43 8.84
CA CYS A 133 -12.39 -0.93 8.44
C CYS A 133 -11.23 -1.67 7.77
N VAL A 134 -11.39 -2.99 7.62
CA VAL A 134 -10.54 -3.84 6.79
C VAL A 134 -11.39 -4.42 5.67
N ILE A 135 -10.90 -4.28 4.43
CA ILE A 135 -11.60 -4.70 3.22
C ILE A 135 -10.72 -5.70 2.46
N ASP A 136 -11.25 -6.89 2.19
CA ASP A 136 -10.70 -7.81 1.21
C ASP A 136 -11.22 -7.47 -0.19
N VAL A 137 -10.31 -7.38 -1.16
CA VAL A 137 -10.63 -7.20 -2.57
C VAL A 137 -10.68 -8.58 -3.22
N THR A 138 -11.90 -9.03 -3.51
CA THR A 138 -12.17 -10.39 -3.99
C THR A 138 -12.76 -10.39 -5.40
N ALA A 139 -12.91 -11.56 -6.01
CA ALA A 139 -13.58 -11.69 -7.30
C ALA A 139 -15.07 -11.30 -7.21
N GLU A 140 -15.68 -11.41 -6.03
CA GLU A 140 -17.06 -11.06 -5.74
C GLU A 140 -17.25 -9.57 -5.46
N GLY A 141 -16.17 -8.84 -5.16
CA GLY A 141 -16.17 -7.41 -4.83
C GLY A 141 -15.41 -7.10 -3.53
N MET A 142 -15.65 -5.90 -2.98
CA MET A 142 -14.99 -5.42 -1.77
C MET A 142 -15.73 -5.91 -0.51
N GLN A 143 -15.15 -6.88 0.19
CA GLN A 143 -15.71 -7.49 1.39
C GLN A 143 -15.18 -6.82 2.65
N VAL A 144 -16.04 -6.17 3.42
CA VAL A 144 -15.69 -5.60 4.73
C VAL A 144 -15.66 -6.74 5.75
N ILE A 145 -14.46 -7.14 6.17
CA ILE A 145 -14.26 -8.24 7.13
C ILE A 145 -14.21 -7.73 8.58
N GLU A 146 -13.72 -6.50 8.77
CA GLU A 146 -13.67 -5.85 10.08
C GLU A 146 -14.08 -4.38 9.94
N LYS A 147 -14.70 -3.83 10.98
CA LYS A 147 -15.00 -2.40 11.10
C LYS A 147 -14.90 -1.98 12.56
N VAL A 148 -14.57 -0.72 12.80
CA VAL A 148 -14.47 -0.17 14.16
C VAL A 148 -15.80 -0.29 14.92
N ASP A 149 -15.71 -0.46 16.24
CA ASP A 149 -16.87 -0.57 17.11
C ASP A 149 -17.76 0.69 17.03
N GLY A 150 -19.07 0.49 17.01
CA GLY A 150 -20.06 1.57 16.97
C GLY A 150 -20.34 2.15 15.58
N LEU A 151 -19.55 1.85 14.56
CA LEU A 151 -19.82 2.25 13.17
C LEU A 151 -20.79 1.26 12.50
N SER A 152 -21.92 1.72 11.97
CA SER A 152 -22.83 0.86 11.17
C SER A 152 -22.27 0.60 9.77
N PHE A 153 -22.72 -0.49 9.14
CA PHE A 153 -22.31 -0.79 7.76
C PHE A 153 -22.86 0.27 6.78
N GLU A 154 -24.07 0.78 7.02
CA GLU A 154 -24.69 1.83 6.23
C GLU A 154 -23.89 3.14 6.28
N GLU A 155 -23.39 3.55 7.45
CA GLU A 155 -22.52 4.72 7.60
C GLU A 155 -21.19 4.52 6.85
N LEU A 156 -20.58 3.34 6.98
CA LEU A 156 -19.36 3.00 6.26
C LEU A 156 -19.56 3.07 4.73
N GLN A 157 -20.64 2.49 4.22
CA GLN A 157 -21.01 2.55 2.81
C GLN A 157 -21.24 4.00 2.35
N ALA A 158 -21.81 4.87 3.18
CA ALA A 158 -22.01 6.28 2.85
C ALA A 158 -20.70 7.08 2.74
N MET A 159 -19.63 6.63 3.41
CA MET A 159 -18.29 7.21 3.31
C MET A 159 -17.43 6.58 2.20
N THR A 160 -17.95 5.56 1.51
CA THR A 160 -17.24 4.80 0.49
C THR A 160 -17.81 5.08 -0.90
N GLY A 161 -16.95 5.39 -1.86
CA GLY A 161 -17.34 5.62 -3.26
C GLY A 161 -17.45 4.35 -4.10
N ALA A 162 -17.12 3.18 -3.53
CA ALA A 162 -17.29 1.86 -4.12
C ALA A 162 -18.44 1.09 -3.46
N LYS A 163 -18.95 0.05 -4.11
CA LYS A 163 -19.91 -0.85 -3.50
C LYS A 163 -19.20 -1.81 -2.52
N LEU A 164 -19.67 -1.84 -1.29
CA LEU A 164 -19.19 -2.76 -0.26
C LEU A 164 -20.11 -3.97 -0.08
N ILE A 165 -19.53 -5.06 0.40
CA ILE A 165 -20.21 -6.28 0.83
C ILE A 165 -19.94 -6.44 2.33
N ASP A 166 -20.99 -6.56 3.13
CA ASP A 166 -20.84 -6.81 4.56
C ASP A 166 -20.45 -8.28 4.80
N ALA A 167 -19.19 -8.50 5.17
CA ALA A 167 -18.63 -9.80 5.53
C ALA A 167 -18.27 -9.87 7.03
N THR A 168 -18.65 -8.87 7.83
CA THR A 168 -18.26 -8.75 9.26
C THR A 168 -18.90 -9.81 10.16
N SER A 169 -19.87 -10.57 9.63
CA SER A 169 -20.54 -11.67 10.33
C SER A 169 -19.94 -13.05 10.06
N LEU A 170 -18.99 -13.16 9.12
CA LEU A 170 -18.39 -14.46 8.74
C LEU A 170 -17.38 -14.99 9.78
N ASP A 171 -16.96 -14.15 10.73
CA ASP A 171 -16.01 -14.50 11.81
C ASP A 171 -16.69 -14.73 13.19
N LYS A 172 -17.99 -15.11 13.21
CA LYS A 172 -18.69 -15.57 14.43
C LYS A 172 -18.98 -17.06 14.43
#